data_AF-A0A924PZV4-F1
#
_entry.id   AF-A0A924PZV4-F1
#
_cell.length_a   1.000
_cell.length_b   1.000
_cell.length_c   1.000
_cell.angle_alpha   90.00
_cell.angle_beta   90.00
_cell.angle_gamma   90.00
#
_symmetry.space_group_name_H-M   'P 1'
#
loop_
_entity.id
_entity.type
_entity.pdbx_description
1 polymer ?
#
loop_
_entity_poly.entity_id
_entity_poly.type
_entity_poly.pdbx_seq_one_letter_code
_entity_poly.pdbx_strand_id
1 'polypeptide(L)'
;MWQRRRLAVGSPVIVADHTVIADSGAWVGWREFRVARRVFEDLGQTQCSFYLEPVDQLPLAPFKPGQYLTFSLEVADTGATAPDVKRTITRCYSLSAAPDPTGYRVTVKRVAPPNGRHELPPGVSSGHFHDAVHQNDILKVKAPAGKFFIDPDPAVPVVLVAGGIGITPMMSMLGWYQAEQPQRTVHLYYGLRKGDDHAFKQPLAA
;
A
#
# COMPACT_ATOMS: atom_id res chain seq x y z
N MET A 1 9.41 37.49 31.41
CA MET A 1 10.73 37.31 30.78
C MET A 1 10.94 35.81 30.55
N TRP A 2 10.61 35.32 29.34
CA TRP A 2 11.00 34.01 28.81
C TRP A 2 11.08 34.14 27.29
N GLN A 3 12.30 34.35 26.78
CA GLN A 3 12.58 34.47 25.34
C GLN A 3 12.79 33.08 24.73
N ARG A 4 11.97 32.71 23.74
CA ARG A 4 12.20 31.51 22.93
C ARG A 4 13.39 31.75 22.00
N ARG A 5 14.48 31.01 22.19
CA ARG A 5 15.57 30.91 21.20
C ARG A 5 15.03 30.21 19.94
N ARG A 6 14.97 30.93 18.81
CA ARG A 6 14.87 30.30 17.49
C ARG A 6 16.27 29.77 17.13
N LEU A 7 16.38 28.47 16.92
CA LEU A 7 17.51 27.90 16.18
C LEU A 7 17.36 28.32 14.72
N ALA A 8 18.43 28.86 14.15
CA ALA A 8 18.49 29.24 12.75
C ALA A 8 18.35 27.97 11.89
N VAL A 9 17.24 27.87 11.16
CA VAL A 9 17.11 26.94 10.04
C VAL A 9 17.95 27.53 8.91
N GLY A 10 18.95 26.77 8.45
CA GLY A 10 19.76 27.16 7.31
C GLY A 10 18.88 27.47 6.09
N SER A 11 19.20 28.56 5.39
CA SER A 11 18.45 29.01 4.22
C SER A 11 18.41 27.91 3.15
N PRO A 12 17.24 27.64 2.54
CA PRO A 12 17.18 26.76 1.39
C PRO A 12 17.93 27.43 0.22
N VAL A 13 18.87 26.71 -0.37
CA VAL A 13 19.40 27.06 -1.69
C VAL A 13 18.32 26.70 -2.69
N ILE A 14 17.78 27.71 -3.37
CA ILE A 14 16.81 27.50 -4.46
C ILE A 14 17.59 26.99 -5.67
N VAL A 15 17.41 25.71 -5.97
CA VAL A 15 17.77 25.11 -7.26
C VAL A 15 16.47 24.55 -7.85
N ALA A 16 16.22 24.84 -9.11
CA ALA A 16 15.01 24.43 -9.82
C ALA A 16 14.82 22.90 -9.79
N ASP A 17 13.59 22.48 -9.55
CA ASP A 17 12.97 21.20 -9.93
C ASP A 17 13.79 19.91 -9.72
N HIS A 18 14.12 19.52 -8.47
CA HIS A 18 14.71 18.20 -8.21
C HIS A 18 14.24 17.53 -6.91
N THR A 19 13.88 16.25 -7.06
CA THR A 19 13.58 15.24 -6.05
C THR A 19 14.55 15.30 -4.87
N VAL A 20 14.09 15.72 -3.69
CA VAL A 20 14.86 15.56 -2.46
C VAL A 20 14.70 14.11 -1.99
N ILE A 21 15.76 13.32 -2.17
CA ILE A 21 15.90 11.98 -1.61
C ILE A 21 16.52 12.16 -0.22
N ALA A 22 15.77 11.85 0.84
CA ALA A 22 16.35 11.78 2.19
C ALA A 22 17.33 10.60 2.27
N ASP A 23 18.28 10.60 3.22
CA ASP A 23 19.29 9.53 3.44
C ASP A 23 18.72 8.10 3.52
N SER A 24 17.41 7.94 3.69
CA SER A 24 16.68 6.68 3.68
C SER A 24 16.17 6.22 2.30
N GLY A 25 16.41 6.94 1.21
CA GLY A 25 15.77 6.69 -0.10
C GLY A 25 14.30 7.14 -0.16
N ALA A 26 13.76 7.72 0.92
CA ALA A 26 12.42 8.30 0.94
C ALA A 26 12.36 9.60 0.13
N TRP A 27 11.29 9.76 -0.63
CA TRP A 27 11.05 10.95 -1.46
C TRP A 27 9.97 11.86 -0.87
N VAL A 28 10.04 13.14 -1.20
CA VAL A 28 9.02 14.13 -0.87
C VAL A 28 7.98 14.21 -1.99
N GLY A 29 6.70 14.30 -1.63
CA GLY A 29 5.62 14.46 -2.60
C GLY A 29 5.26 13.15 -3.33
N TRP A 30 4.95 13.25 -4.60
CA TRP A 30 4.49 12.13 -5.44
C TRP A 30 5.62 11.64 -6.34
N ARG A 31 5.79 10.32 -6.41
CA ARG A 31 6.71 9.63 -7.34
C ARG A 31 5.92 8.67 -8.20
N GLU A 32 6.37 8.46 -9.42
CA GLU A 32 5.68 7.66 -10.42
C GLU A 32 6.14 6.21 -10.40
N PHE A 33 5.18 5.30 -10.37
CA PHE A 33 5.38 3.86 -10.36
C PHE A 33 4.58 3.22 -11.48
N ARG A 34 5.23 2.34 -12.25
CA ARG A 34 4.58 1.52 -13.26
C ARG A 34 3.98 0.28 -12.59
N VAL A 35 2.77 -0.09 -12.98
CA VAL A 35 2.16 -1.37 -12.62
C VAL A 35 2.81 -2.46 -13.47
N ALA A 36 3.79 -3.16 -12.92
CA ALA A 36 4.54 -4.20 -13.61
C ALA A 36 3.69 -5.42 -13.92
N ARG A 37 2.76 -5.77 -13.02
CA ARG A 37 1.74 -6.82 -13.20
C ARG A 37 0.64 -6.71 -12.16
N ARG A 38 -0.48 -7.40 -12.42
CA ARG A 38 -1.60 -7.57 -11.47
C ARG A 38 -2.05 -9.02 -11.38
N VAL A 39 -2.47 -9.47 -10.20
CA VAL A 39 -2.88 -10.86 -9.93
C VAL A 39 -4.04 -10.87 -8.95
N PHE A 40 -5.07 -11.69 -9.20
CA PHE A 40 -6.12 -11.94 -8.20
C PHE A 40 -5.62 -12.95 -7.18
N GLU A 41 -5.72 -12.60 -5.90
CA GLU A 41 -5.21 -13.41 -4.79
C GLU A 41 -6.28 -14.34 -4.21
N ASP A 42 -7.54 -14.17 -4.62
CA ASP A 42 -8.72 -14.90 -4.16
C ASP A 42 -9.53 -15.48 -5.34
N LEU A 43 -10.28 -16.56 -5.08
CA LEU A 43 -11.11 -17.20 -6.12
C LEU A 43 -12.28 -16.32 -6.55
N GLY A 44 -12.79 -15.49 -5.63
CA GLY A 44 -13.85 -14.52 -5.93
C GLY A 44 -13.40 -13.36 -6.83
N GLN A 45 -12.11 -13.26 -7.16
CA GLN A 45 -11.53 -12.15 -7.92
C GLN A 45 -11.91 -10.77 -7.35
N THR A 46 -12.00 -10.68 -6.03
CA THR A 46 -12.33 -9.43 -5.34
C THR A 46 -11.11 -8.75 -4.78
N GLN A 47 -9.95 -9.42 -4.73
CA GLN A 47 -8.72 -8.95 -4.11
C GLN A 47 -7.58 -9.06 -5.12
N CYS A 48 -7.07 -7.93 -5.60
CA CYS A 48 -6.06 -7.89 -6.64
C CYS A 48 -4.77 -7.27 -6.13
N SER A 49 -3.67 -8.00 -6.27
CA SER A 49 -2.31 -7.51 -6.05
C SER A 49 -1.84 -6.69 -7.25
N PHE A 50 -1.21 -5.55 -6.97
CA PHE A 50 -0.53 -4.70 -7.94
C PHE A 50 0.94 -4.62 -7.57
N TYR A 51 1.80 -5.03 -8.50
CA TYR A 51 3.25 -4.99 -8.36
C TYR A 51 3.76 -3.72 -9.02
N LEU A 52 4.52 -2.93 -8.27
CA LEU A 52 4.85 -1.55 -8.59
C LEU A 52 6.37 -1.40 -8.68
N GLU A 53 6.83 -0.88 -9.82
CA GLU A 53 8.24 -0.61 -10.08
C GLU A 53 8.43 0.90 -10.33
N PRO A 54 9.48 1.53 -9.79
CA PRO A 54 9.69 2.97 -9.99
C PRO A 54 10.03 3.27 -11.44
N VAL A 55 9.39 4.30 -12.03
CA VAL A 55 9.63 4.67 -13.45
C VAL A 55 11.04 5.24 -13.65
N ASP A 56 11.51 6.02 -12.69
CA ASP A 56 12.83 6.67 -12.70
C ASP A 56 14.01 5.71 -12.42
N GLN A 57 13.73 4.44 -12.09
CA GLN A 57 14.71 3.41 -11.75
C GLN A 57 15.65 3.79 -10.59
N LEU A 58 15.30 4.82 -9.81
CA LEU A 58 16.08 5.19 -8.63
C LEU A 58 15.80 4.21 -7.48
N PRO A 59 16.71 4.07 -6.50
CA PRO A 59 16.50 3.20 -5.35
C PRO A 59 15.16 3.44 -4.63
N LEU A 60 14.61 2.36 -4.10
CA LEU A 60 13.40 2.40 -3.28
C LEU A 60 13.73 2.66 -1.82
N ALA A 61 12.85 3.39 -1.14
CA ALA A 61 12.91 3.52 0.31
C ALA A 61 12.60 2.15 0.96
N PRO A 62 13.43 1.65 1.88
CA PRO A 62 13.05 0.50 2.66
C PRO A 62 11.84 0.86 3.53
N PHE A 63 11.05 -0.15 3.89
CA PHE A 63 9.88 0.04 4.75
C PHE A 63 9.84 -1.01 5.85
N LYS A 64 9.13 -0.69 6.93
CA LYS A 64 8.89 -1.63 8.01
C LYS A 64 7.66 -2.50 7.69
N PRO A 65 7.73 -3.84 7.84
CA PRO A 65 6.63 -4.74 7.47
C PRO A 65 5.34 -4.40 8.22
N GLY A 66 4.31 -3.98 7.50
CA GLY A 66 3.05 -3.45 8.04
C GLY A 66 2.71 -2.01 7.62
N GLN A 67 3.70 -1.25 7.13
CA GLN A 67 3.50 0.09 6.59
C GLN A 67 2.65 0.09 5.30
N TYR A 68 2.26 1.28 4.85
CA TYR A 68 1.41 1.49 3.68
C TYR A 68 2.00 2.49 2.69
N LEU A 69 1.52 2.42 1.46
CA LEU A 69 1.73 3.45 0.43
C LEU A 69 0.50 4.34 0.31
N THR A 70 0.70 5.61 -0.03
CA THR A 70 -0.37 6.57 -0.31
C THR A 70 -0.42 6.87 -1.80
N PHE A 71 -1.59 6.74 -2.42
CA PHE A 71 -1.80 6.92 -3.85
C PHE A 71 -2.61 8.18 -4.13
N SER A 72 -2.28 8.86 -5.22
CA SER A 72 -3.12 9.88 -5.87
C SER A 72 -3.73 9.29 -7.12
N LEU A 73 -5.05 9.22 -7.19
CA LEU A 73 -5.78 8.60 -8.30
C LEU A 73 -6.69 9.63 -8.97
N GLU A 74 -6.60 9.72 -10.29
CA GLU A 74 -7.53 10.48 -11.12
C GLU A 74 -8.71 9.58 -11.49
N VAL A 75 -9.87 9.84 -10.89
CA VAL A 75 -11.08 9.02 -11.07
C VAL A 75 -12.16 9.84 -11.78
N ALA A 76 -13.03 9.16 -12.54
CA ALA A 76 -14.19 9.80 -13.14
C ALA A 76 -15.08 10.45 -12.06
N ASP A 77 -15.50 11.69 -12.30
CA ASP A 77 -16.44 12.38 -11.43
C ASP A 77 -17.88 12.06 -11.84
N THR A 78 -18.44 11.03 -11.22
CA THR A 78 -19.81 10.59 -11.47
C THR A 78 -20.88 11.59 -11.02
N GLY A 79 -20.50 12.69 -10.36
CA GLY A 79 -21.40 13.79 -10.00
C GLY A 79 -21.33 15.00 -10.93
N ALA A 80 -20.42 15.00 -11.92
CA ALA A 80 -20.26 16.13 -12.83
C ALA A 80 -21.36 16.16 -13.91
N THR A 81 -21.77 17.38 -14.27
CA THR A 81 -22.77 17.64 -15.31
C THR A 81 -22.21 17.51 -16.73
N ALA A 82 -20.89 17.56 -16.88
CA ALA A 82 -20.19 17.39 -18.14
C ALA A 82 -19.52 16.01 -18.22
N PRO A 83 -19.52 15.35 -19.40
CA PRO A 83 -18.76 14.13 -19.60
C PRO A 83 -17.26 14.37 -19.39
N ASP A 84 -16.53 13.33 -18.96
CA ASP A 84 -15.06 13.28 -18.84
C ASP A 84 -14.40 14.16 -17.77
N VAL A 85 -15.16 14.75 -16.85
CA VAL A 85 -14.57 15.42 -15.68
C VAL A 85 -13.92 14.38 -14.76
N LYS A 86 -12.64 14.58 -14.44
CA LYS A 86 -11.89 13.79 -13.47
C LYS A 86 -11.74 14.55 -12.17
N ARG A 87 -11.67 13.81 -11.07
CA ARG A 87 -11.30 14.33 -9.75
C ARG A 87 -10.18 13.50 -9.15
N THR A 88 -9.31 14.15 -8.38
CA THR A 88 -8.26 13.47 -7.64
C THR A 88 -8.78 12.93 -6.31
N ILE A 89 -8.51 11.66 -6.02
CA ILE A 89 -8.71 11.07 -4.69
C ILE A 89 -7.41 10.50 -4.14
N THR A 90 -7.22 10.63 -2.82
CA THR A 90 -6.06 10.07 -2.11
C THR A 90 -6.45 8.90 -1.23
N ARG A 91 -5.77 7.76 -1.32
CA ARG A 91 -6.02 6.58 -0.48
C ARG A 91 -4.74 5.86 -0.08
N CYS A 92 -4.79 5.18 1.06
CA CYS A 92 -3.68 4.40 1.59
C CYS A 92 -3.96 2.91 1.40
N TYR A 93 -2.94 2.14 1.01
CA TYR A 93 -3.00 0.69 0.91
C TYR A 93 -1.74 0.09 1.54
N SER A 94 -1.93 -0.85 2.47
CA SER A 94 -0.82 -1.55 3.11
C SER A 94 0.05 -2.27 2.09
N LEU A 95 1.36 -2.20 2.32
CA LEU A 95 2.30 -3.05 1.62
C LEU A 95 1.98 -4.49 2.01
N SER A 96 1.96 -5.36 0.99
CA SER A 96 1.43 -6.72 1.09
C SER A 96 2.48 -7.79 0.82
N ALA A 97 3.74 -7.40 0.68
CA ALA A 97 4.90 -8.28 0.53
C ALA A 97 6.00 -7.87 1.53
N ALA A 98 6.99 -8.73 1.72
CA ALA A 98 8.20 -8.39 2.45
C ALA A 98 8.92 -7.19 1.80
N PRO A 99 9.74 -6.42 2.55
CA PRO A 99 10.62 -5.42 1.96
C PRO A 99 11.48 -6.00 0.84
N ASP A 100 11.40 -5.38 -0.34
CA ASP A 100 12.11 -5.78 -1.56
C ASP A 100 12.66 -4.52 -2.23
N PRO A 101 13.98 -4.44 -2.53
CA PRO A 101 14.57 -3.27 -3.16
C PRO A 101 14.13 -3.09 -4.63
N THR A 102 13.53 -4.10 -5.26
CA THR A 102 13.15 -4.08 -6.67
C THR A 102 11.75 -3.50 -6.92
N GLY A 103 10.86 -3.55 -5.93
CA GLY A 103 9.48 -3.12 -6.11
C GLY A 103 8.63 -3.14 -4.86
N TYR A 104 7.42 -2.60 -4.98
CA TYR A 104 6.40 -2.69 -3.95
C TYR A 104 5.22 -3.55 -4.40
N ARG A 105 4.49 -4.14 -3.45
CA ARG A 105 3.22 -4.80 -3.71
C ARG A 105 2.13 -4.26 -2.81
N VAL A 106 1.02 -3.81 -3.38
CA VAL A 106 -0.22 -3.54 -2.63
C VAL A 106 -1.31 -4.49 -3.11
N THR A 107 -2.24 -4.86 -2.22
CA THR A 107 -3.39 -5.69 -2.59
C THR A 107 -4.67 -4.96 -2.24
N VAL A 108 -5.52 -4.75 -3.24
CA VAL A 108 -6.72 -3.91 -3.12
C VAL A 108 -7.96 -4.79 -3.23
N LYS A 109 -8.83 -4.73 -2.22
CA LYS A 109 -10.16 -5.35 -2.29
C LYS A 109 -11.15 -4.43 -2.99
N ARG A 110 -11.91 -4.95 -3.94
CA ARG A 110 -13.08 -4.27 -4.52
C ARG A 110 -14.15 -4.12 -3.45
N VAL A 111 -14.56 -2.88 -3.20
CA VAL A 111 -15.65 -2.55 -2.29
C VAL A 111 -16.94 -2.40 -3.09
N ALA A 112 -17.81 -3.39 -3.00
CA ALA A 112 -19.19 -3.32 -3.51
C ALA A 112 -20.05 -2.40 -2.62
N PRO A 113 -21.27 -2.03 -3.06
CA PRO A 113 -22.25 -1.38 -2.19
C PRO A 113 -22.44 -2.18 -0.88
N PRO A 114 -22.73 -1.51 0.25
CA PRO A 114 -22.97 -2.21 1.51
C PRO A 114 -24.08 -3.25 1.37
N ASN A 115 -23.96 -4.37 2.07
CA ASN A 115 -24.95 -5.45 2.02
C ASN A 115 -26.35 -4.92 2.35
N GLY A 116 -27.32 -5.23 1.48
CA GLY A 116 -28.71 -4.77 1.63
C GLY A 116 -28.94 -3.29 1.30
N ARG A 117 -27.93 -2.57 0.79
CA ARG A 117 -28.01 -1.17 0.36
C ARG A 117 -27.47 -0.99 -1.06
N HIS A 118 -28.14 -1.60 -2.03
CA HIS A 118 -27.72 -1.59 -3.43
C HIS A 118 -27.87 -0.21 -4.11
N GLU A 119 -28.63 0.69 -3.49
CA GLU A 119 -28.80 2.07 -3.92
C GLU A 119 -27.56 2.94 -3.66
N LEU A 120 -26.67 2.52 -2.74
CA LEU A 120 -25.45 3.26 -2.43
C LEU A 120 -24.34 2.93 -3.44
N PRO A 121 -23.47 3.90 -3.79
CA PRO A 121 -22.41 3.66 -4.76
C PRO A 121 -21.32 2.72 -4.21
N PRO A 122 -20.63 1.96 -5.10
CA PRO A 122 -19.46 1.18 -4.72
C PRO A 122 -18.26 2.07 -4.35
N GLY A 123 -17.22 1.47 -3.78
CA GLY A 123 -15.99 2.18 -3.42
C GLY A 123 -15.22 2.67 -4.66
N VAL A 124 -15.17 3.99 -4.83
CA VAL A 124 -14.57 4.66 -6.00
C VAL A 124 -13.11 4.28 -6.23
N SER A 125 -12.25 4.34 -5.20
CA SER A 125 -10.82 4.03 -5.35
C SER A 125 -10.57 2.56 -5.65
N SER A 126 -11.26 1.66 -4.94
CA SER A 126 -11.12 0.23 -5.19
C SER A 126 -11.67 -0.19 -6.54
N GLY A 127 -12.78 0.44 -6.99
CA GLY A 127 -13.33 0.24 -8.32
C GLY A 127 -12.32 0.68 -9.37
N HIS A 128 -11.77 1.90 -9.26
CA HIS A 128 -10.74 2.40 -10.17
C HIS A 128 -9.52 1.47 -10.27
N PHE A 129 -8.99 0.98 -9.15
CA PHE A 129 -7.89 0.01 -9.17
C PHE A 129 -8.23 -1.26 -9.96
N HIS A 130 -9.45 -1.75 -9.83
CA HIS A 130 -9.83 -3.00 -10.50
C HIS A 130 -10.22 -2.82 -11.97
N ASP A 131 -10.91 -1.72 -12.28
CA ASP A 131 -11.55 -1.46 -13.58
C ASP A 131 -10.66 -0.67 -14.55
N ALA A 132 -9.83 0.23 -14.03
CA ALA A 132 -9.09 1.21 -14.84
C ALA A 132 -7.58 1.06 -14.75
N VAL A 133 -7.06 0.47 -13.66
CA VAL A 133 -5.61 0.25 -13.51
C VAL A 133 -5.20 -1.09 -14.12
N HIS A 134 -4.37 -1.01 -15.16
CA HIS A 134 -3.86 -2.13 -15.93
C HIS A 134 -2.34 -2.21 -15.84
N GLN A 135 -1.79 -3.32 -16.36
CA GLN A 135 -0.35 -3.45 -16.51
C GLN A 135 0.19 -2.32 -17.40
N ASN A 136 1.35 -1.79 -17.04
CA ASN A 136 2.03 -0.64 -17.63
C ASN A 136 1.45 0.75 -17.32
N ASP A 137 0.32 0.85 -16.63
CA ASP A 137 -0.18 2.15 -16.17
C ASP A 137 0.74 2.76 -15.11
N ILE A 138 0.75 4.09 -15.05
CA ILE A 138 1.54 4.86 -14.11
C ILE A 138 0.68 5.36 -12.96
N LEU A 139 1.11 5.09 -11.73
CA LEU A 139 0.48 5.54 -10.49
C LEU A 139 1.37 6.52 -9.75
N LYS A 140 0.77 7.53 -9.13
CA LYS A 140 1.46 8.52 -8.28
C LYS A 140 1.40 8.08 -6.83
N VAL A 141 2.56 7.92 -6.20
CA VAL A 141 2.74 7.28 -4.90
C VAL A 141 3.61 8.15 -3.98
N LYS A 142 3.24 8.28 -2.70
CA LYS A 142 4.14 8.83 -1.66
C LYS A 142 4.98 7.74 -1.02
N ALA A 143 6.12 8.11 -0.43
CA ALA A 143 7.00 7.18 0.27
C ALA A 143 6.24 6.35 1.34
N PRO A 144 6.69 5.11 1.62
CA PRO A 144 6.11 4.27 2.67
C PRO A 144 5.96 5.03 4.00
N ALA A 145 4.80 4.85 4.64
CA ALA A 145 4.47 5.52 5.89
C ALA A 145 3.67 4.62 6.83
N GLY A 146 3.52 5.07 8.08
CA GLY A 146 2.74 4.39 9.10
C GLY A 146 3.57 3.93 10.29
N LYS A 147 2.88 3.73 11.42
CA LYS A 147 3.45 3.28 12.70
C LYS A 147 3.02 1.86 13.09
N PHE A 148 2.30 1.18 12.20
CA PHE A 148 1.89 -0.21 12.37
C PHE A 148 2.91 -1.10 11.68
N PHE A 149 3.77 -1.77 12.45
CA PHE A 149 4.75 -2.72 11.93
C PHE A 149 5.11 -3.74 13.01
N ILE A 150 5.63 -4.89 12.58
CA ILE A 150 6.11 -5.96 13.48
C ILE A 150 7.30 -5.47 14.33
N ASP A 151 7.30 -5.82 15.62
CA ASP A 151 8.43 -5.55 16.51
C ASP A 151 9.61 -6.43 16.07
N PRO A 152 10.81 -5.86 15.78
CA PRO A 152 11.95 -6.64 15.35
C PRO A 152 12.60 -7.48 16.45
N ASP A 153 12.23 -7.33 17.73
CA ASP A 153 12.79 -8.15 18.81
C ASP A 153 12.40 -9.63 18.65
N PRO A 154 13.34 -10.55 18.35
CA PRO A 154 13.04 -11.97 18.15
C PRO A 154 12.59 -12.68 19.42
N ALA A 155 12.83 -12.11 20.61
CA ALA A 155 12.42 -12.69 21.88
C ALA A 155 10.91 -12.51 22.18
N VAL A 156 10.24 -11.60 21.47
CA VAL A 156 8.81 -11.32 21.66
C VAL A 156 7.97 -12.19 20.71
N PRO A 157 7.11 -13.11 21.21
CA PRO A 157 6.21 -13.89 20.36
C PRO A 157 5.23 -13.00 19.58
N VAL A 158 4.85 -13.41 18.37
CA VAL A 158 3.96 -12.61 17.50
C VAL A 158 2.62 -13.31 17.32
N VAL A 159 1.55 -12.55 17.54
CA VAL A 159 0.18 -12.95 17.18
C VAL A 159 -0.37 -11.95 16.18
N LEU A 160 -0.61 -12.42 14.95
CA LEU A 160 -1.22 -11.67 13.86
C LEU A 160 -2.70 -12.03 13.80
N VAL A 161 -3.57 -11.03 13.86
CA VAL A 161 -5.03 -11.21 13.74
C VAL A 161 -5.54 -10.40 12.57
N ALA A 162 -6.12 -11.08 11.58
CA ALA A 162 -6.60 -10.47 10.34
C ALA A 162 -8.06 -10.84 10.04
N GLY A 163 -8.76 -9.94 9.36
CA GLY A 163 -10.08 -10.17 8.79
C GLY A 163 -10.18 -9.65 7.36
N GLY A 164 -10.59 -10.50 6.42
CA GLY A 164 -10.69 -10.14 5.00
C GLY A 164 -9.40 -9.54 4.44
N ILE A 165 -9.49 -8.35 3.82
CA ILE A 165 -8.32 -7.67 3.23
C ILE A 165 -7.30 -7.16 4.26
N GLY A 166 -7.67 -7.16 5.56
CA GLY A 166 -6.75 -6.83 6.66
C GLY A 166 -5.57 -7.79 6.80
N ILE A 167 -5.56 -8.90 6.04
CA ILE A 167 -4.42 -9.80 5.91
C ILE A 167 -3.20 -9.14 5.25
N THR A 168 -3.39 -8.06 4.48
CA THR A 168 -2.32 -7.44 3.67
C THR A 168 -1.07 -7.02 4.45
N PRO A 169 -1.13 -6.22 5.53
CA PRO A 169 0.06 -5.94 6.32
C PRO A 169 0.62 -7.20 7.00
N MET A 170 -0.23 -8.18 7.33
CA MET A 170 0.22 -9.45 7.93
C MET A 170 1.05 -10.28 6.95
N MET A 171 0.69 -10.28 5.66
CA MET A 171 1.51 -10.93 4.63
C MET A 171 2.89 -10.28 4.50
N SER A 172 2.96 -8.95 4.65
CA SER A 172 4.24 -8.25 4.70
C SER A 172 5.08 -8.67 5.90
N MET A 173 4.47 -8.73 7.09
CA MET A 173 5.12 -9.20 8.32
C MET A 173 5.57 -10.66 8.24
N LEU A 174 4.73 -11.55 7.70
CA LEU A 174 5.03 -12.97 7.51
C LEU A 174 6.18 -13.18 6.53
N GLY A 175 6.16 -12.50 5.39
CA GLY A 175 7.26 -12.60 4.42
C GLY A 175 8.58 -12.11 4.99
N TRP A 176 8.58 -11.01 5.76
CA TRP A 176 9.77 -10.54 6.46
C TRP A 176 10.23 -11.52 7.54
N TYR A 177 9.31 -12.06 8.33
CA TYR A 177 9.60 -13.08 9.33
C TYR A 177 10.28 -14.31 8.73
N GLN A 178 9.76 -14.83 7.62
CA GLN A 178 10.31 -15.99 6.92
C GLN A 178 11.75 -15.74 6.44
N ALA A 179 12.04 -14.52 5.97
CA ALA A 179 13.36 -14.16 5.47
C ALA A 179 14.36 -13.88 6.60
N GLU A 180 13.96 -13.11 7.61
CA GLU A 180 14.89 -12.52 8.59
C GLU A 180 14.90 -13.23 9.95
N GLN A 181 13.80 -13.88 10.34
CA GLN A 181 13.64 -14.47 11.67
C GLN A 181 12.91 -15.83 11.66
N PRO A 182 13.30 -16.81 10.82
CA PRO A 182 12.53 -18.03 10.60
C PRO A 182 12.33 -18.91 11.86
N GLN A 183 13.12 -18.71 12.91
CA GLN A 183 13.01 -19.44 14.18
C GLN A 183 12.01 -18.82 15.17
N ARG A 184 11.54 -17.59 14.93
CA ARG A 184 10.59 -16.91 15.81
C ARG A 184 9.22 -17.58 15.73
N THR A 185 8.53 -17.70 16.87
CA THR A 185 7.16 -18.22 16.87
C THR A 185 6.17 -17.13 16.43
N VAL A 186 5.43 -17.41 15.36
CA VAL A 186 4.38 -16.53 14.82
C VAL A 186 3.07 -17.29 14.70
N HIS A 187 2.00 -16.76 15.27
CA HIS A 187 0.64 -17.27 15.10
C HIS A 187 -0.18 -16.33 14.24
N LEU A 188 -0.81 -16.84 13.18
CA LEU A 188 -1.78 -16.10 12.38
C LEU A 188 -3.20 -16.63 12.64
N TYR A 189 -4.10 -15.73 13.03
CA TYR A 189 -5.54 -15.96 13.06
C TYR A 189 -6.20 -15.15 11.95
N TYR A 190 -6.76 -15.83 10.95
CA TYR A 190 -7.35 -15.19 9.78
C TYR A 190 -8.85 -15.51 9.62
N GLY A 191 -9.69 -14.48 9.76
CA GLY A 191 -11.14 -14.57 9.61
C GLY A 191 -11.63 -14.14 8.22
N LEU A 192 -12.53 -14.93 7.66
CA LEU A 192 -13.14 -14.71 6.33
C LEU A 192 -14.66 -14.88 6.41
N ARG A 193 -15.39 -14.28 5.45
CA ARG A 193 -16.84 -14.47 5.33
C ARG A 193 -17.20 -15.77 4.62
N LYS A 194 -16.40 -16.16 3.61
CA LYS A 194 -16.57 -17.36 2.80
C LYS A 194 -15.22 -17.81 2.23
N GLY A 195 -15.15 -19.06 1.78
CA GLY A 195 -13.91 -19.65 1.25
C GLY A 195 -13.35 -18.94 0.02
N ASP A 196 -14.21 -18.42 -0.86
CA ASP A 196 -13.78 -17.73 -2.08
C ASP A 196 -13.04 -16.41 -1.82
N ASP A 197 -13.23 -15.83 -0.63
CA ASP A 197 -12.56 -14.60 -0.20
C ASP A 197 -11.14 -14.89 0.36
N HIS A 198 -10.71 -16.14 0.41
CA HIS A 198 -9.42 -16.53 0.98
C HIS A 198 -8.26 -16.06 0.09
N ALA A 199 -7.78 -14.85 0.35
CA ALA A 199 -6.62 -14.28 -0.32
C ALA A 199 -5.33 -14.95 0.14
N PHE A 200 -4.35 -15.07 -0.77
CA PHE A 200 -3.01 -15.61 -0.50
C PHE A 200 -2.98 -17.07 -0.05
N LYS A 201 -3.98 -17.87 -0.46
CA LYS A 201 -4.10 -19.28 -0.05
C LYS A 201 -2.83 -20.11 -0.30
N GLN A 202 -2.16 -19.90 -1.44
CA GLN A 202 -0.91 -20.60 -1.77
C GLN A 202 0.26 -20.16 -0.86
N PRO A 203 0.61 -18.86 -0.76
CA PRO A 203 1.64 -18.40 0.17
C PRO A 203 1.42 -18.79 1.64
N LEU A 204 0.17 -18.88 2.10
CA LEU A 204 -0.17 -19.23 3.48
C LEU A 204 -0.13 -20.74 3.78
N ALA A 205 -0.02 -21.58 2.75
CA ALA A 205 0.06 -23.04 2.92
C ALA A 205 1.50 -23.57 2.95
N ALA A 206 2.49 -22.70 2.70
CA ALA A 206 3.92 -23.01 2.68
C ALA A 206 4.57 -22.70 4.03
#